data_AF-A0A7J9DLR1-F1
#
_entry.id   AF-A0A7J9DLR1-F1
#
_cell.length_a   1.000
_cell.length_b   1.000
_cell.length_c   1.000
_cell.angle_alpha   90.00
_cell.angle_beta   90.00
_cell.angle_gamma   90.00
#
_symmetry.space_group_name_H-M   'P 1'
#
loop_
_entity.id
_entity.type
_entity.pdbx_description
1 polymer ?
#
loop_
_entity_poly.entity_id
_entity_poly.type
_entity_poly.pdbx_seq_one_letter_code
_entity_poly.pdbx_strand_id
1 'polypeptide(L)'
;MSVSEEQNTKLFKARRTVVQMLRDRGYSVPDSDIKMTRQQFIEKYGENVHLKRDDLLILCSKGDAPTDQIYVFFPAEVKVGVPMVRNCAKRMKADNVYNAIL
;
A
#
# COMPACT_ATOMS: atom_id res chain seq x y z
N MET A 1 15.39 -1.59 15.77
CA MET A 1 15.71 -2.80 14.98
C MET A 1 15.56 -2.42 13.52
N SER A 2 16.63 -2.50 12.74
CA SER A 2 16.59 -2.30 11.29
C SER A 2 15.62 -3.31 10.66
N VAL A 3 14.82 -2.87 9.70
CA VAL A 3 14.01 -3.80 8.91
C VAL A 3 14.98 -4.72 8.15
N SER A 4 14.98 -6.01 8.48
CA SER A 4 15.85 -7.00 7.81
C SER A 4 15.60 -6.98 6.29
N GLU A 5 16.65 -7.16 5.49
CA GLU A 5 16.56 -7.23 4.03
C GLU A 5 15.51 -8.23 3.53
N GLU A 6 15.27 -9.28 4.31
CA GLU A 6 14.24 -10.28 4.04
C GLU A 6 12.82 -9.69 4.14
N GLN A 7 12.57 -8.83 5.13
CA GLN A 7 11.30 -8.13 5.31
C GLN A 7 11.07 -7.11 4.20
N ASN A 8 12.11 -6.39 3.77
CA ASN A 8 12.04 -5.49 2.61
C ASN A 8 11.68 -6.26 1.34
N THR A 9 12.26 -7.43 1.15
CA THR A 9 11.98 -8.28 -0.01
C THR A 9 10.56 -8.84 0.01
N LYS A 10 10.05 -9.24 1.18
CA LYS A 10 8.65 -9.68 1.35
C LYS A 10 7.67 -8.54 1.05
N LEU A 11 7.91 -7.35 1.60
CA LEU A 11 7.08 -6.17 1.37
C LEU A 11 7.10 -5.73 -0.10
N PHE A 12 8.26 -5.72 -0.74
CA PHE A 12 8.38 -5.43 -2.16
C PHE A 12 7.53 -6.39 -3.01
N LYS A 13 7.64 -7.69 -2.75
CA LYS A 13 6.84 -8.70 -3.48
C LYS A 13 5.34 -8.53 -3.23
N ALA A 14 4.93 -8.36 -1.97
CA ALA A 14 3.54 -8.16 -1.60
C ALA A 14 2.96 -6.90 -2.28
N ARG A 15 3.67 -5.77 -2.22
CA ARG A 15 3.27 -4.53 -2.90
C ARG A 15 3.13 -4.76 -4.41
N ARG A 16 4.11 -5.40 -5.06
CA ARG A 16 4.05 -5.69 -6.49
C ARG A 16 2.83 -6.51 -6.87
N THR A 17 2.52 -7.57 -6.11
CA THR A 17 1.32 -8.40 -6.34
C THR A 17 0.05 -7.59 -6.18
N VAL A 18 -0.06 -6.75 -5.14
CA VAL A 18 -1.25 -5.92 -4.93
C VAL A 18 -1.42 -4.91 -6.05
N VAL A 19 -0.35 -4.25 -6.48
CA VAL A 19 -0.37 -3.26 -7.58
C VAL A 19 -0.79 -3.93 -8.90
N GLN A 20 -0.33 -5.15 -9.19
CA GLN A 20 -0.79 -5.94 -10.33
C GLN A 20 -2.28 -6.30 -10.23
N MET A 21 -2.72 -6.79 -9.07
CA MET A 21 -4.12 -7.11 -8.81
C MET A 21 -5.04 -5.88 -8.94
N LEU A 22 -4.58 -4.69 -8.54
CA LEU A 22 -5.32 -3.45 -8.73
C LEU A 22 -5.50 -3.13 -10.22
N ARG A 23 -4.44 -3.27 -11.04
CA ARG A 23 -4.55 -3.13 -12.50
C ARG A 23 -5.55 -4.12 -13.09
N ASP A 24 -5.47 -5.39 -12.70
CA ASP A 24 -6.36 -6.45 -13.21
C ASP A 24 -7.83 -6.20 -12.84
N ARG A 25 -8.09 -5.48 -11.74
CA ARG A 25 -9.42 -5.04 -11.30
C ARG A 25 -9.90 -3.73 -11.96
N GLY A 26 -9.13 -3.16 -12.88
CA GLY A 26 -9.48 -1.92 -13.59
C GLY A 26 -9.12 -0.63 -12.83
N TYR A 27 -8.31 -0.71 -11.78
CA TYR A 27 -7.77 0.50 -11.14
C TYR A 27 -6.66 1.12 -11.99
N SER A 28 -6.62 2.45 -12.00
CA SER A 28 -5.59 3.22 -12.70
C SER A 28 -4.28 3.14 -11.92
N VAL A 29 -3.35 2.35 -12.43
CA VAL A 29 -2.05 2.09 -11.82
C VAL A 29 -0.95 2.37 -12.84
N PRO A 30 -0.01 3.29 -12.54
CA PRO A 30 1.04 3.65 -13.48
C PRO A 30 2.00 2.49 -13.71
N ASP A 31 2.51 2.38 -14.95
CA ASP A 31 3.49 1.35 -15.32
C ASP A 31 4.78 1.44 -14.49
N SER A 32 5.14 2.64 -14.03
CA SER A 32 6.30 2.86 -13.16
C SER A 32 6.19 2.12 -11.83
N ASP A 33 4.98 2.03 -11.25
CA ASP A 33 4.76 1.29 -9.99
C ASP A 33 4.81 -0.23 -10.19
N ILE A 34 4.45 -0.72 -11.39
CA ILE A 34 4.47 -2.15 -11.72
C ILE A 34 5.87 -2.64 -12.12
N LYS A 35 6.61 -1.81 -12.85
CA LYS A 35 7.98 -2.07 -13.28
C LYS A 35 9.03 -1.65 -12.24
N MET A 36 8.60 -1.15 -11.08
CA MET A 36 9.48 -0.73 -10.00
C MET A 36 10.41 -1.86 -9.58
N THR A 37 11.71 -1.58 -9.52
CA THR A 37 12.71 -2.57 -9.09
C THR A 37 12.84 -2.60 -7.57
N ARG A 38 13.41 -3.69 -7.02
CA ARG A 38 13.70 -3.78 -5.57
C ARG A 38 14.60 -2.63 -5.09
N GLN A 39 15.58 -2.24 -5.91
CA GLN A 39 16.49 -1.15 -5.57
C GLN A 39 15.75 0.19 -5.49
N GLN A 40 14.92 0.50 -6.48
CA GLN A 40 14.06 1.70 -6.45
C GLN A 40 13.08 1.69 -5.27
N PHE A 41 12.56 0.52 -4.91
CA PHE A 41 11.70 0.37 -3.73
C PHE A 41 12.46 0.69 -2.44
N ILE A 42 13.69 0.19 -2.28
CA ILE A 42 14.53 0.47 -1.12
C ILE A 42 14.96 1.93 -1.09
N GLU A 43 15.25 2.54 -2.24
CA GLU A 43 15.58 3.96 -2.32
C GLU A 43 14.37 4.83 -1.95
N LYS A 44 13.19 4.50 -2.47
CA LYS A 44 11.95 5.28 -2.21
C LYS A 44 11.40 5.11 -0.79
N TYR A 45 11.52 3.93 -0.20
CA TYR A 45 10.87 3.59 1.07
C TYR A 45 11.86 3.25 2.20
N GLY A 46 13.08 2.84 1.87
CA GLY A 46 14.05 2.22 2.77
C GLY A 46 15.20 3.10 3.23
N GLU A 47 15.32 4.36 2.80
CA GLU A 47 16.30 5.31 3.37
C GLU A 47 16.08 5.56 4.87
N ASN A 48 14.83 5.42 5.34
CA ASN A 48 14.54 5.49 6.75
C ASN A 48 14.79 4.12 7.40
N VAL A 49 15.67 4.10 8.41
CA VAL A 49 15.93 2.98 9.34
C VAL A 49 14.62 2.38 9.91
N HIS A 50 13.50 3.10 9.78
CA HIS A 50 12.14 2.62 10.00
C HIS A 50 11.31 2.81 8.71
N LEU A 51 11.19 1.75 7.92
CA LEU A 51 10.21 1.63 6.84
C LEU A 51 8.82 1.79 7.47
N LYS A 52 8.29 3.02 7.54
CA LYS A 52 6.97 3.28 8.08
C LYS A 52 5.98 2.65 7.12
N ARG A 53 5.23 1.66 7.59
CA ARG A 53 4.28 0.96 6.72
C ARG A 53 3.17 1.88 6.19
N ASP A 54 2.95 3.01 6.85
CA ASP A 54 2.09 4.09 6.37
C ASP A 54 2.57 4.70 5.05
N ASP A 55 3.88 4.69 4.76
CA ASP A 55 4.44 5.18 3.49
C ASP A 55 4.15 4.19 2.34
N LEU A 56 3.84 2.94 2.67
CA LEU A 56 3.43 1.93 1.70
C LEU A 56 1.94 1.99 1.36
N LEU A 57 1.17 2.88 1.99
CA LEU A 57 -0.23 3.10 1.67
C LEU A 57 -0.40 3.35 0.17
N ILE A 58 -1.39 2.68 -0.43
CA ILE A 58 -1.76 2.89 -1.83
C ILE A 58 -3.18 3.46 -1.85
N LEU A 59 -3.35 4.57 -2.56
CA LEU A 59 -4.65 5.10 -2.95
C LEU A 59 -4.72 5.08 -4.47
N CYS A 60 -5.67 4.32 -5.02
CA CYS A 60 -5.92 4.26 -6.45
C CYS A 60 -7.39 4.52 -6.74
N SER A 61 -7.67 5.21 -7.84
CA SER A 61 -9.02 5.33 -8.40
C SER A 61 -9.16 4.41 -9.61
N LYS A 62 -10.39 4.02 -9.96
CA LYS A 62 -10.63 3.44 -11.28
C LYS A 62 -10.38 4.44 -12.39
N GLY A 63 -10.06 3.93 -13.58
CA GLY A 63 -9.83 4.78 -14.75
C GLY A 63 -11.12 5.38 -15.33
N ASP A 64 -12.22 4.64 -15.24
CA ASP A 64 -13.55 4.99 -15.75
C ASP A 64 -14.41 5.76 -14.73
N ALA A 65 -14.14 5.58 -13.43
CA ALA A 65 -14.89 6.21 -12.34
C ALA A 65 -13.94 6.78 -11.26
N PRO A 66 -13.65 8.10 -11.24
CA PRO A 66 -12.73 8.70 -10.27
C PRO A 66 -13.28 8.71 -8.83
N THR A 67 -14.59 8.50 -8.66
CA THR A 67 -15.26 8.31 -7.36
C THR A 67 -15.04 6.92 -6.77
N ASP A 68 -14.72 5.93 -7.61
CA ASP A 68 -14.43 4.56 -7.19
C ASP A 68 -12.96 4.44 -6.81
N GLN A 69 -12.68 4.84 -5.57
CA GLN A 69 -11.34 4.76 -4.99
C GLN A 69 -11.18 3.55 -4.08
N ILE A 70 -9.95 3.09 -3.93
CA ILE A 70 -9.57 2.02 -3.02
C ILE A 70 -8.30 2.37 -2.25
N TYR A 71 -8.35 2.10 -0.94
CA TYR A 71 -7.18 2.13 -0.08
C TYR A 71 -6.55 0.74 0.06
N VAL A 72 -5.23 0.66 0.04
CA VAL A 72 -4.50 -0.53 0.48
C VAL A 72 -3.60 -0.14 1.64
N PHE A 73 -3.91 -0.68 2.81
CA PHE A 73 -3.15 -0.50 4.03
C PHE A 73 -2.13 -1.63 4.20
N PHE A 74 -0.96 -1.29 4.71
CA PHE A 74 0.04 -2.26 5.12
C PHE A 74 0.24 -2.09 6.63
N PRO A 75 -0.32 -2.95 7.48
CA PRO A 75 -0.12 -2.81 8.92
C PRO A 75 1.32 -3.18 9.32
N ALA A 76 1.89 -2.46 10.29
CA ALA A 76 3.19 -2.80 10.89
C ALA A 76 3.07 -3.86 11.99
N GLU A 77 1.93 -3.87 12.67
CA GLU A 77 1.65 -4.81 13.75
C GLU A 77 1.30 -6.19 13.19
N VAL A 78 1.85 -7.24 13.79
CA VAL A 78 1.53 -8.63 13.44
C VAL A 78 0.07 -8.96 13.77
N LYS A 79 -0.49 -8.32 14.79
CA LYS A 79 -1.88 -8.47 15.21
C LYS A 79 -2.62 -7.17 14.97
N VAL A 80 -3.57 -7.20 14.04
CA VAL A 80 -4.44 -6.06 13.79
C VAL A 80 -5.53 -6.01 14.87
N GLY A 81 -5.48 -4.98 15.72
CA GLY A 81 -6.51 -4.72 16.72
C GLY A 81 -7.63 -3.79 16.22
N VAL A 82 -8.73 -3.74 16.98
CA VAL A 82 -9.84 -2.78 16.77
C VAL A 82 -9.37 -1.33 16.65
N PRO A 83 -8.37 -0.83 17.41
CA PRO A 83 -7.88 0.53 17.25
C PRO A 83 -7.32 0.83 15.85
N MET A 84 -6.59 -0.13 15.26
CA MET A 84 -5.99 0.03 13.93
C MET A 84 -7.09 0.08 12.85
N VAL A 85 -8.04 -0.86 12.89
CA VAL A 85 -9.17 -0.89 11.94
C VAL A 85 -9.99 0.41 12.03
N ARG A 86 -10.20 0.93 13.25
CA ARG A 86 -10.88 2.22 13.46
C ARG A 86 -10.12 3.37 12.82
N ASN A 87 -8.79 3.38 12.87
CA ASN A 87 -7.99 4.41 12.22
C ASN A 87 -8.07 4.32 10.68
N CYS A 88 -8.03 3.11 10.11
CA CYS A 88 -8.28 2.89 8.68
C CYS A 88 -9.66 3.44 8.27
N ALA A 89 -10.71 3.07 9.01
CA ALA A 89 -12.08 3.52 8.74
C ALA A 89 -12.26 5.05 8.87
N LYS A 90 -11.58 5.68 9.84
CA LYS A 90 -11.57 7.15 9.97
C LYS A 90 -10.95 7.82 8.75
N ARG A 91 -9.83 7.29 8.25
CA ARG A 91 -9.14 7.83 7.08
C ARG A 91 -9.98 7.66 5.81
N MET A 92 -10.53 6.47 5.61
CA MET A 92 -11.51 6.17 4.56
C MET A 92 -12.69 7.16 4.58
N LYS A 93 -13.26 7.44 5.76
CA LYS A 93 -14.37 8.38 5.90
C LYS A 93 -13.97 9.83 5.61
N ALA A 94 -12.77 10.26 6.00
CA ALA A 94 -12.26 11.60 5.72
C ALA A 94 -12.11 11.85 4.22
N ASP A 95 -11.64 10.84 3.49
CA ASP A 95 -11.36 10.94 2.06
C ASP A 95 -12.53 10.46 1.17
N ASN A 96 -13.67 10.08 1.77
CA ASN A 96 -14.85 9.50 1.09
C ASN A 96 -14.52 8.25 0.24
N VAL A 97 -13.61 7.42 0.73
CA VAL A 97 -13.20 6.16 0.09
C VAL A 97 -13.91 5.00 0.78
N TYR A 98 -14.67 4.21 0.01
CA TYR A 98 -15.51 3.14 0.56
C TYR A 98 -14.91 1.74 0.42
N ASN A 99 -13.85 1.58 -0.39
CA ASN A 99 -13.18 0.31 -0.60
C ASN A 99 -11.80 0.30 0.07
N ALA A 100 -11.46 -0.79 0.75
CA ALA A 100 -10.13 -0.96 1.29
C ALA A 100 -9.66 -2.42 1.31
N ILE A 101 -8.34 -2.60 1.29
CA ILE A 101 -7.62 -3.85 1.51
C ILE A 101 -6.69 -3.62 2.71
N LEU A 102 -6.67 -4.57 3.65
CA LEU A 102 -5.85 -4.55 4.86
C LEU A 102 -5.03 -5.84 4.95
#